data_AF-A0A0K1PTU2-F1
#
_entry.id   AF-A0A0K1PTU2-F1
#
_cell.length_a   1.000
_cell.length_b   1.000
_cell.length_c   1.000
_cell.angle_alpha   90.00
_cell.angle_beta   90.00
_cell.angle_gamma   90.00
#
_symmetry.space_group_name_H-M   'P 1'
#
loop_
_entity.id
_entity.type
_entity.pdbx_description
1 polymer ?
#
loop_
_entity_poly.entity_id
_entity_poly.type
_entity_poly.pdbx_seq_one_letter_code
_entity_poly.pdbx_strand_id
1 'polypeptide(L)'
;MADDDKERGDRARSQALPPSVERALARARARSTDKSVSSKLLETFVGTRRDATRPHAHPHSHSGGRWLALVPVGFFVMMGVLMLPRSAPPVDVPLPEIDERALDAISHDEAMRVQGAKSTRLPGDVLALGSAIRAFNALQGGKPTEEDAVAARAAIDDARTVIGTRQTGPSDVLTLRAVQLDAFLNEVSRFESTGVVSPDLQELGGGFIDRMRDAGWISGNDVLLTPAQRRVAFKVVWNAVAGVEQLSLFQPTLDEQRALYSLYLAHPHVAESQRSALEARRAAARTEGECDRVDVDERRSLEMWRVDKIKKLGALDPEYPTAFALGVAYYRAGRYDLSIESFRSWLSTHPDGPYALRAQNHLRAAVTVYGPL
;
A
#
# COMPACT_ATOMS: atom_id res chain seq x y z
N MET A 1 -19.10 53.89 24.27
CA MET A 1 -19.98 54.41 23.22
C MET A 1 -19.56 53.64 21.97
N ALA A 2 -19.94 52.37 21.94
CA ALA A 2 -21.19 51.89 21.30
C ALA A 2 -20.97 51.90 19.78
N ASP A 3 -21.26 50.91 18.98
CA ASP A 3 -21.89 49.59 19.10
C ASP A 3 -21.86 49.17 17.62
N ASP A 4 -21.28 48.03 17.22
CA ASP A 4 -21.84 47.28 16.09
C ASP A 4 -21.17 45.91 15.96
N ASP A 5 -21.76 45.00 16.72
CA ASP A 5 -21.47 43.59 16.78
C ASP A 5 -22.81 42.90 16.47
N LYS A 6 -23.05 42.48 15.22
CA LYS A 6 -24.06 41.46 14.89
C LYS A 6 -24.05 41.04 13.41
N GLU A 7 -24.34 39.75 13.23
CA GLU A 7 -24.63 39.03 11.97
C GLU A 7 -23.46 38.37 11.21
N ARG A 8 -22.72 37.50 11.92
CA ARG A 8 -22.23 36.25 11.30
C ARG A 8 -23.26 35.14 11.52
N GLY A 9 -24.22 35.07 10.61
CA GLY A 9 -25.22 34.00 10.54
C GLY A 9 -24.75 32.82 9.69
N ASP A 10 -24.75 31.65 10.32
CA ASP A 10 -24.58 30.31 9.74
C ASP A 10 -25.24 30.14 8.37
N ARG A 11 -24.42 29.82 7.36
CA ARG A 11 -24.86 29.07 6.18
C ARG A 11 -23.81 28.02 5.83
N ALA A 12 -23.87 26.90 6.54
CA ALA A 12 -23.34 25.63 6.04
C ALA A 12 -24.11 25.27 4.77
N ARG A 13 -23.62 25.73 3.60
CA ARG A 13 -24.04 25.22 2.30
C ARG A 13 -23.61 23.76 2.24
N SER A 14 -24.56 22.86 2.44
CA SER A 14 -24.46 21.48 1.99
C SER A 14 -24.12 21.53 0.50
N GLN A 15 -22.86 21.24 0.16
CA GLN A 15 -22.47 21.07 -1.23
C GLN A 15 -23.21 19.83 -1.74
N ALA A 16 -24.16 20.06 -2.65
CA ALA A 16 -24.84 18.98 -3.34
C ALA A 16 -23.78 18.07 -3.97
N LEU A 17 -23.94 16.75 -3.77
CA LEU A 17 -23.03 15.76 -4.33
C LEU A 17 -22.99 15.91 -5.86
N PRO A 18 -21.83 15.70 -6.50
CA PRO A 18 -21.74 15.70 -7.95
C PRO A 18 -22.79 14.77 -8.59
N PRO A 19 -23.43 15.12 -9.71
CA PRO A 19 -24.48 14.30 -10.34
C PRO A 19 -24.06 12.87 -10.73
N SER A 20 -22.77 12.59 -10.79
CA SER A 20 -22.20 11.25 -10.97
C SER A 20 -22.28 10.39 -9.71
N VAL A 21 -22.09 10.99 -8.53
CA VAL A 21 -22.15 10.34 -7.21
C VAL A 21 -23.60 10.03 -6.84
N GLU A 22 -24.53 10.96 -7.12
CA GLU A 22 -25.97 10.69 -6.94
C GLU A 22 -26.44 9.53 -7.83
N ARG A 23 -25.99 9.47 -9.08
CA ARG A 23 -26.31 8.36 -10.01
C ARG A 23 -25.72 7.02 -9.53
N ALA A 24 -24.52 7.03 -8.96
CA ALA A 24 -23.90 5.83 -8.39
C ALA A 24 -24.66 5.34 -7.14
N LEU A 25 -25.04 6.24 -6.23
CA LEU A 25 -25.82 5.93 -5.04
C LEU A 25 -27.23 5.43 -5.36
N ALA A 26 -27.87 6.00 -6.38
CA ALA A 26 -29.17 5.52 -6.88
C ALA A 26 -29.08 4.08 -7.44
N ARG A 27 -28.03 3.76 -8.21
CA ARG A 27 -27.78 2.40 -8.71
C ARG A 27 -27.47 1.40 -7.59
N ALA A 28 -26.75 1.83 -6.55
CA ALA A 28 -26.47 1.00 -5.38
C ALA A 28 -27.75 0.70 -4.56
N ARG A 29 -28.62 1.70 -4.37
CA ARG A 29 -29.92 1.50 -3.70
C ARG A 29 -30.85 0.57 -4.47
N ALA A 30 -30.90 0.69 -5.80
CA ALA A 30 -31.71 -0.19 -6.64
C ALA A 30 -31.25 -1.67 -6.61
N ARG A 31 -29.95 -1.93 -6.42
CA ARG A 31 -29.41 -3.30 -6.24
C ARG A 31 -29.65 -3.87 -4.85
N SER A 32 -29.82 -3.02 -3.83
CA SER A 32 -30.06 -3.45 -2.45
C SER A 32 -31.50 -3.93 -2.21
N THR A 33 -32.45 -3.49 -3.03
CA THR A 33 -33.87 -3.85 -2.89
C THR A 33 -34.22 -5.21 -3.50
N ASP A 34 -33.30 -5.85 -4.24
CA ASP A 34 -33.52 -7.15 -4.87
C ASP A 34 -33.08 -8.34 -3.99
N LYS A 35 -33.44 -8.29 -2.70
CA LYS A 35 -33.23 -9.39 -1.73
C LYS A 35 -34.47 -10.28 -1.56
N SER A 36 -35.36 -10.35 -2.57
CA SER A 36 -36.56 -11.20 -2.51
C SER A 36 -36.32 -12.67 -2.93
N VAL A 37 -35.11 -13.01 -3.41
CA VAL A 37 -34.83 -14.37 -3.92
C VAL A 37 -34.41 -15.35 -2.81
N SER A 38 -33.99 -14.87 -1.62
CA SER A 38 -33.56 -15.74 -0.52
C SER A 38 -34.67 -16.26 0.39
N SER A 39 -35.90 -15.72 0.35
CA SER A 39 -36.99 -16.22 1.21
C SER A 39 -37.70 -17.46 0.64
N LYS A 40 -37.74 -17.63 -0.69
CA LYS A 40 -38.41 -18.79 -1.33
C LYS A 40 -37.66 -20.11 -1.20
N LEU A 41 -36.34 -20.09 -0.98
CA LEU A 41 -35.56 -21.33 -0.84
C LEU A 41 -35.57 -21.91 0.58
N LEU A 42 -35.96 -21.13 1.60
CA LEU A 42 -36.05 -21.59 2.99
C LEU A 42 -37.44 -22.13 3.37
N GLU A 43 -38.50 -21.82 2.62
CA GLU A 43 -39.84 -22.37 2.87
C GLU A 43 -40.04 -23.80 2.33
N THR A 44 -39.12 -24.33 1.52
CA THR A 44 -39.27 -25.68 0.94
C THR A 44 -38.72 -26.81 1.84
N PHE A 45 -38.07 -26.50 2.96
CA PHE A 45 -37.36 -27.51 3.77
C PHE A 45 -37.99 -27.83 5.13
N VAL A 46 -39.08 -27.18 5.54
CA VAL A 46 -39.71 -27.42 6.84
C VAL A 46 -41.22 -27.53 6.69
N GLY A 47 -41.70 -28.72 6.37
CA GLY A 47 -43.13 -28.98 6.38
C GLY A 47 -43.50 -30.39 5.98
N THR A 48 -43.51 -31.32 6.94
CA THR A 48 -44.62 -32.27 7.17
C THR A 48 -44.27 -33.21 8.33
N ARG A 49 -44.90 -32.99 9.48
CA ARG A 49 -45.03 -33.98 10.56
C ARG A 49 -46.48 -33.96 11.02
N ARG A 50 -47.25 -35.00 10.65
CA ARG A 50 -48.47 -35.43 11.36
C ARG A 50 -48.86 -36.86 10.99
N ASP A 51 -48.73 -37.72 11.99
CA ASP A 51 -49.52 -38.88 12.41
C ASP A 51 -50.36 -39.66 11.38
N ALA A 52 -50.10 -40.97 11.33
CA ALA A 52 -51.16 -42.00 11.45
C ALA A 52 -50.55 -43.35 11.85
N THR A 53 -51.06 -43.88 12.95
CA THR A 53 -50.88 -45.24 13.47
C THR A 53 -51.51 -46.28 12.54
N ARG A 54 -50.78 -47.37 12.24
CA ARG A 54 -51.34 -48.72 12.00
C ARG A 54 -50.24 -49.79 11.99
N PRO A 55 -50.44 -50.96 12.62
CA PRO A 55 -49.48 -52.06 12.63
C PRO A 55 -49.83 -53.10 11.56
N HIS A 56 -48.87 -53.54 10.74
CA HIS A 56 -48.90 -54.87 10.10
C HIS A 56 -47.50 -55.29 9.60
N ALA A 57 -47.09 -56.46 10.10
CA ALA A 57 -46.26 -57.54 9.55
C ALA A 57 -45.29 -57.30 8.35
N HIS A 58 -44.00 -57.57 8.63
CA HIS A 58 -42.90 -58.20 7.85
C HIS A 58 -42.96 -58.25 6.29
N PRO A 59 -41.84 -57.95 5.60
CA PRO A 59 -40.70 -58.88 5.55
C PRO A 59 -39.31 -58.22 5.62
N HIS A 60 -38.33 -58.99 6.12
CA HIS A 60 -36.92 -58.64 6.09
C HIS A 60 -36.40 -58.55 4.65
N SER A 61 -36.38 -57.34 4.09
CA SER A 61 -35.66 -57.04 2.85
C SER A 61 -34.23 -56.59 3.22
N HIS A 62 -33.26 -57.44 2.90
CA HIS A 62 -31.81 -57.20 3.01
C HIS A 62 -31.28 -56.16 1.97
N SER A 63 -31.98 -55.04 1.79
CA SER A 63 -31.56 -53.97 0.84
C SER A 63 -31.08 -52.67 1.52
N GLY A 64 -31.13 -52.58 2.85
CA GLY A 64 -30.86 -51.34 3.61
C GLY A 64 -29.39 -50.89 3.72
N GLY A 65 -28.41 -51.68 3.26
CA GLY A 65 -26.98 -51.35 3.41
C GLY A 65 -26.39 -50.48 2.30
N ARG A 66 -27.03 -50.41 1.12
CA ARG A 66 -26.44 -49.72 -0.05
C ARG A 66 -26.57 -48.19 0.00
N TRP A 67 -27.57 -47.66 0.72
CA TRP A 67 -27.76 -46.21 0.83
C TRP A 67 -26.71 -45.55 1.73
N LEU A 68 -26.24 -46.24 2.78
CA LEU A 68 -25.15 -45.75 3.65
C LEU A 68 -23.80 -45.68 2.92
N ALA A 69 -23.58 -46.50 1.89
CA ALA A 69 -22.38 -46.45 1.06
C ALA A 69 -22.37 -45.28 0.05
N LEU A 70 -23.51 -44.65 -0.23
CA LEU A 70 -23.59 -43.50 -1.15
C LEU A 70 -23.17 -42.18 -0.49
N VAL A 71 -23.28 -42.06 0.83
CA VAL A 71 -22.94 -40.83 1.56
C VAL A 71 -21.43 -40.52 1.48
N PRO A 72 -20.49 -41.46 1.73
CA PRO A 72 -19.07 -41.20 1.56
C PRO A 72 -18.71 -40.88 0.11
N VAL A 73 -19.28 -41.60 -0.87
CA VAL A 73 -19.01 -41.35 -2.29
C VAL A 73 -19.48 -39.94 -2.70
N GLY A 74 -20.69 -39.55 -2.29
CA GLY A 74 -21.20 -38.20 -2.53
C GLY A 74 -20.30 -37.12 -1.89
N PHE A 75 -19.82 -37.36 -0.67
CA PHE A 75 -18.88 -36.47 0.00
C PHE A 75 -17.54 -36.37 -0.75
N PHE A 76 -16.96 -37.49 -1.19
CA PHE A 76 -15.71 -37.51 -1.97
C PHE A 76 -15.86 -36.83 -3.33
N VAL A 77 -16.97 -37.03 -4.03
CA VAL A 77 -17.26 -36.33 -5.30
C VAL A 77 -17.41 -34.83 -5.07
N MET A 78 -18.16 -34.43 -4.02
CA MET A 78 -18.33 -33.02 -3.67
C MET A 78 -16.99 -32.37 -3.27
N MET A 79 -16.18 -33.05 -2.45
CA MET A 79 -14.83 -32.59 -2.09
C MET A 79 -13.93 -32.50 -3.32
N GLY A 80 -13.97 -33.49 -4.21
CA GLY A 80 -13.24 -33.47 -5.48
C GLY A 80 -13.60 -32.28 -6.35
N VAL A 81 -14.90 -31.95 -6.46
CA VAL A 81 -15.39 -30.77 -7.21
C VAL A 81 -14.98 -29.45 -6.55
N LEU A 82 -14.87 -29.40 -5.22
CA LEU A 82 -14.37 -28.23 -4.50
C LEU A 82 -12.86 -28.05 -4.61
N MET A 83 -12.11 -29.14 -4.81
CA MET A 83 -10.67 -29.12 -5.03
C MET A 83 -10.25 -28.84 -6.48
N LEU A 84 -11.19 -28.86 -7.44
CA LEU A 84 -10.88 -28.49 -8.82
C LEU A 84 -10.53 -27.00 -8.94
N PRO A 85 -9.37 -26.64 -9.53
CA PRO A 85 -8.96 -25.26 -9.69
C PRO A 85 -10.00 -24.48 -10.51
N ARG A 86 -10.51 -23.39 -9.94
CA ARG A 86 -11.48 -22.51 -10.61
C ARG A 86 -10.76 -21.33 -11.24
N SER A 87 -11.19 -20.93 -12.43
CA SER A 87 -10.73 -19.67 -13.01
C SER A 87 -11.19 -18.52 -12.11
N ALA A 88 -10.26 -17.91 -11.39
CA ALA A 88 -10.52 -16.75 -10.55
C ALA A 88 -9.50 -15.66 -10.89
N PRO A 89 -9.92 -14.46 -11.32
CA PRO A 89 -8.99 -13.37 -11.59
C PRO A 89 -8.26 -13.00 -10.29
N PRO A 90 -6.94 -12.77 -10.33
CA PRO A 90 -6.20 -12.32 -9.16
C PRO A 90 -6.64 -10.91 -8.76
N VAL A 91 -6.86 -10.72 -7.45
CA VAL A 91 -7.35 -9.46 -6.90
C VAL A 91 -6.22 -8.71 -6.22
N ASP A 92 -5.46 -9.36 -5.35
CA ASP A 92 -4.50 -8.69 -4.47
C ASP A 92 -3.08 -9.25 -4.61
N VAL A 93 -2.11 -8.33 -4.60
CA VAL A 93 -0.70 -8.64 -4.46
C VAL A 93 -0.44 -8.92 -2.97
N PRO A 94 0.23 -10.03 -2.60
CA PRO A 94 0.54 -10.30 -1.20
C PRO A 94 1.41 -9.18 -0.65
N LEU A 95 1.07 -8.69 0.54
CA LEU A 95 1.89 -7.73 1.27
C LEU A 95 2.99 -8.49 2.03
N PRO A 96 4.19 -7.90 2.23
CA PRO A 96 5.23 -8.54 3.04
C PRO A 96 4.76 -8.67 4.49
N GLU A 97 5.20 -9.74 5.15
CA GLU A 97 4.97 -9.96 6.58
C GLU A 97 5.94 -9.10 7.37
N ILE A 98 5.42 -8.28 8.30
CA ILE A 98 6.21 -7.32 9.08
C ILE A 98 6.24 -7.79 10.53
N ASP A 99 7.43 -7.89 11.13
CA ASP A 99 7.54 -8.09 12.57
C ASP A 99 7.34 -6.75 13.30
N GLU A 100 6.13 -6.53 13.82
CA GLU A 100 5.79 -5.32 14.58
C GLU A 100 6.69 -5.13 15.80
N ARG A 101 7.15 -6.22 16.45
CA ARG A 101 8.03 -6.13 17.62
C ARG A 101 9.40 -5.59 17.24
N ALA A 102 9.91 -5.95 16.06
CA ALA A 102 11.16 -5.42 15.54
C ALA A 102 11.05 -3.91 15.26
N LEU A 103 9.93 -3.47 14.68
CA LEU A 103 9.67 -2.04 14.45
C LEU A 103 9.51 -1.23 15.74
N ASP A 104 8.86 -1.81 16.75
CA ASP A 104 8.72 -1.20 18.07
C ASP A 104 10.07 -1.05 18.78
N ALA A 105 10.92 -2.08 18.71
CA ALA A 105 12.28 -2.02 19.27
C ALA A 105 13.12 -0.91 18.61
N ILE A 106 13.06 -0.79 17.27
CA ILE A 106 13.73 0.30 16.53
C ILE A 106 13.21 1.66 16.97
N SER A 107 11.88 1.80 17.08
CA SER A 107 11.26 3.06 17.51
C SER A 107 11.65 3.43 18.96
N HIS A 108 11.80 2.44 19.84
CA HIS A 108 12.27 2.62 21.21
C HIS A 108 13.72 3.11 21.25
N ASP A 109 14.62 2.47 20.51
CA ASP A 109 16.03 2.86 20.43
C ASP A 109 16.20 4.29 19.92
N GLU A 110 15.39 4.71 18.94
CA GLU A 110 15.35 6.08 18.46
C GLU A 110 14.88 7.06 19.52
N ALA A 111 13.80 6.75 20.23
CA ALA A 111 13.31 7.57 21.32
C ALA A 111 14.36 7.75 22.42
N MET A 112 15.12 6.70 22.73
CA MET A 112 16.25 6.76 23.67
C MET A 112 17.37 7.69 23.18
N ARG A 113 17.70 7.67 21.87
CA ARG A 113 18.67 8.61 21.27
C ARG A 113 18.19 10.05 21.35
N VAL A 114 16.93 10.31 21.03
CA VAL A 114 16.31 11.64 21.13
C VAL A 114 16.38 12.15 22.57
N GLN A 115 16.05 11.29 23.55
CA GLN A 115 16.10 11.64 24.95
C GLN A 115 17.54 11.91 25.44
N GLY A 116 18.51 11.13 24.98
CA GLY A 116 19.93 11.37 25.25
C GLY A 116 20.42 12.70 24.66
N ALA A 117 19.98 13.05 23.45
CA ALA A 117 20.34 14.33 22.82
C ALA A 117 19.73 15.56 23.52
N LYS A 118 18.61 15.39 24.23
CA LYS A 118 18.01 16.44 25.06
C LYS A 118 18.83 16.75 26.31
N SER A 119 19.52 15.75 26.88
CA SER A 119 20.38 15.93 28.06
C SER A 119 21.81 16.29 27.69
N THR A 120 22.31 15.79 26.56
CA THR A 120 23.68 16.00 26.09
C THR A 120 23.66 16.60 24.69
N ARG A 121 24.10 17.85 24.58
CA ARG A 121 24.13 18.57 23.31
C ARG A 121 25.01 17.83 22.30
N LEU A 122 24.50 17.63 21.09
CA LEU A 122 25.28 17.07 19.99
C LEU A 122 26.52 17.93 19.67
N PRO A 123 27.61 17.31 19.18
CA PRO A 123 28.78 18.05 18.74
C PRO A 123 28.47 19.13 17.69
N GLY A 124 29.22 20.23 17.70
CA GLY A 124 28.92 21.42 16.87
C GLY A 124 28.98 21.17 15.36
N ASP A 125 29.90 20.33 14.92
CA ASP A 125 30.02 19.80 13.54
C ASP A 125 28.80 18.96 13.13
N VAL A 126 28.29 18.12 14.03
CA VAL A 126 27.06 17.34 13.81
C VAL A 126 25.83 18.26 13.71
N LEU A 127 25.77 19.30 14.54
CA LEU A 127 24.72 20.33 14.43
C LEU A 127 24.83 21.13 13.12
N ALA A 128 26.06 21.39 12.65
CA ALA A 128 26.30 22.05 11.36
C ALA A 128 25.78 21.20 10.19
N LEU A 129 26.03 19.88 10.20
CA LEU A 129 25.45 18.95 9.24
C LEU A 129 23.92 19.00 9.26
N GLY A 130 23.32 18.96 10.44
CA GLY A 130 21.86 19.06 10.59
C GLY A 130 21.29 20.36 10.02
N SER A 131 22.00 21.47 10.19
CA SER A 131 21.62 22.78 9.66
C SER A 131 21.77 22.85 8.14
N ALA A 132 22.84 22.27 7.58
CA ALA A 132 23.05 22.18 6.14
C ALA A 132 21.97 21.35 5.44
N ILE A 133 21.56 20.22 6.05
CA ILE A 133 20.44 19.39 5.55
C ILE A 133 19.13 20.20 5.54
N ARG A 134 18.85 20.95 6.61
CA ARG A 134 17.64 21.80 6.69
C ARG A 134 17.63 22.88 5.62
N ALA A 135 18.76 23.56 5.41
CA ALA A 135 18.90 24.57 4.37
C ALA A 135 18.69 23.96 2.96
N PHE A 136 19.29 22.79 2.69
CA PHE A 136 19.09 22.08 1.43
C PHE A 136 17.62 21.73 1.20
N ASN A 137 16.93 21.20 2.21
CA ASN A 137 15.51 20.85 2.12
C ASN A 137 14.61 22.08 1.92
N ALA A 138 14.92 23.21 2.57
CA ALA A 138 14.15 24.45 2.39
C ALA A 138 14.11 24.89 0.92
N LEU A 139 15.23 24.74 0.21
CA LEU A 139 15.35 25.06 -1.21
C LEU A 139 14.47 24.17 -2.09
N GLN A 140 14.23 22.91 -1.70
CA GLN A 140 13.40 21.97 -2.47
C GLN A 140 11.92 22.35 -2.54
N GLY A 141 11.44 23.20 -1.63
CA GLY A 141 10.07 23.75 -1.70
C GLY A 141 9.94 25.02 -2.56
N GLY A 142 11.05 25.52 -3.11
CA GLY A 142 11.09 26.75 -3.91
C GLY A 142 11.56 26.52 -5.35
N LYS A 143 12.03 27.59 -5.99
CA LYS A 143 12.73 27.56 -7.28
C LYS A 143 14.16 28.04 -7.06
N PRO A 144 15.03 27.23 -6.43
CA PRO A 144 16.38 27.63 -6.14
C PRO A 144 17.16 27.84 -7.44
N THR A 145 18.16 28.72 -7.41
CA THR A 145 19.12 28.78 -8.51
C THR A 145 20.01 27.54 -8.49
N GLU A 146 20.64 27.22 -9.62
CA GLU A 146 21.62 26.12 -9.68
C GLU A 146 22.77 26.36 -8.68
N GLU A 147 23.18 27.62 -8.51
CA GLU A 147 24.20 28.03 -7.55
C GLU A 147 23.79 27.74 -6.10
N ASP A 148 22.54 28.04 -5.71
CA ASP A 148 22.03 27.74 -4.37
C ASP A 148 22.05 26.23 -4.08
N ALA A 149 21.65 25.41 -5.06
CA ALA A 149 21.61 23.95 -4.92
C ALA A 149 23.02 23.36 -4.78
N VAL A 150 23.98 23.84 -5.57
CA VAL A 150 25.38 23.43 -5.49
C VAL A 150 25.99 23.84 -4.15
N ALA A 151 25.77 25.08 -3.70
CA ALA A 151 26.28 25.58 -2.43
C ALA A 151 25.72 24.78 -1.23
N ALA A 152 24.40 24.51 -1.23
CA ALA A 152 23.77 23.71 -0.18
C ALA A 152 24.31 22.28 -0.14
N ARG A 153 24.60 21.67 -1.31
CA ARG A 153 25.21 20.34 -1.34
C ARG A 153 26.64 20.34 -0.84
N ALA A 154 27.44 21.32 -1.25
CA ALA A 154 28.82 21.48 -0.78
C ALA A 154 28.88 21.60 0.76
N ALA A 155 27.97 22.37 1.37
CA ALA A 155 27.90 22.51 2.82
C ALA A 155 27.63 21.18 3.56
N ILE A 156 26.81 20.29 2.98
CA ILE A 156 26.57 18.93 3.53
C ILE A 156 27.84 18.09 3.43
N ASP A 157 28.51 18.10 2.28
CA ASP A 157 29.72 17.30 2.04
C ASP A 157 30.90 17.75 2.91
N ASP A 158 31.06 19.06 3.12
CA ASP A 158 32.06 19.63 4.03
C ASP A 158 31.81 19.20 5.48
N ALA A 159 30.57 19.35 5.96
CA ALA A 159 30.20 18.94 7.32
C ALA A 159 30.39 17.44 7.54
N ARG A 160 30.03 16.61 6.55
CA ARG A 160 30.22 15.15 6.58
C ARG A 160 31.70 14.77 6.64
N THR A 161 32.55 15.45 5.87
CA THR A 161 34.00 15.20 5.86
C THR A 161 34.61 15.41 7.24
N VAL A 162 34.24 16.50 7.93
CA VAL A 162 34.70 16.77 9.30
C VAL A 162 34.27 15.67 10.26
N ILE A 163 32.99 15.27 10.22
CA ILE A 163 32.45 14.23 11.11
C ILE A 163 33.11 12.87 10.86
N GLY A 164 33.44 12.55 9.61
CA GLY A 164 34.10 11.29 9.23
C GLY A 164 35.47 11.06 9.87
N THR A 165 36.12 12.11 10.37
CA THR A 165 37.40 12.01 11.08
C THR A 165 37.27 11.59 12.55
N ARG A 166 36.04 11.55 13.09
CA ARG A 166 35.78 11.29 14.51
C ARG A 166 35.43 9.83 14.77
N GLN A 167 35.95 9.30 15.89
CA GLN A 167 35.61 7.95 16.33
C GLN A 167 34.12 7.76 16.64
N THR A 168 33.45 8.77 17.21
CA THR A 168 32.01 8.73 17.53
C THR A 168 31.12 9.21 16.38
N GLY A 169 31.71 9.70 15.29
CA GLY A 169 30.99 10.39 14.20
C GLY A 169 29.75 9.63 13.71
N PRO A 170 29.84 8.34 13.35
CA PRO A 170 28.67 7.59 12.89
C PRO A 170 27.52 7.51 13.91
N SER A 171 27.82 7.33 15.20
CA SER A 171 26.79 7.27 16.26
C SER A 171 26.15 8.63 16.52
N ASP A 172 26.94 9.70 16.46
CA ASP A 172 26.44 11.06 16.61
C ASP A 172 25.51 11.45 15.44
N VAL A 173 25.84 11.02 14.23
CA VAL A 173 25.00 11.23 13.02
C VAL A 173 23.70 10.40 13.08
N LEU A 174 23.73 9.18 13.60
CA LEU A 174 22.50 8.42 13.87
C LEU A 174 21.60 9.13 14.89
N THR A 175 22.21 9.74 15.91
CA THR A 175 21.49 10.50 16.94
C THR A 175 20.88 11.78 16.35
N LEU A 176 21.61 12.48 15.49
CA LEU A 176 21.08 13.61 14.71
C LEU A 176 19.88 13.20 13.86
N ARG A 177 19.97 12.08 13.12
CA ARG A 177 18.86 11.55 12.32
C ARG A 177 17.63 11.27 13.17
N ALA A 178 17.80 10.65 14.34
CA ALA A 178 16.71 10.36 15.27
C ALA A 178 16.02 11.64 15.78
N VAL A 179 16.79 12.67 16.13
CA VAL A 179 16.26 13.98 16.56
C VAL A 179 15.48 14.66 15.45
N GLN A 180 16.01 14.68 14.23
CA GLN A 180 15.32 15.29 13.09
C GLN A 180 14.08 14.48 12.66
N LEU A 181 14.12 13.16 12.78
CA LEU A 181 12.95 12.30 12.56
C LEU A 181 11.83 12.58 13.56
N ASP A 182 12.15 12.71 14.86
CA ASP A 182 11.17 13.05 15.90
C ASP A 182 10.49 14.39 15.61
N ALA A 183 11.29 15.42 15.29
CA ALA A 183 10.77 16.72 14.89
C ALA A 183 9.89 16.65 13.63
N PHE A 184 10.32 15.88 12.61
CA PHE A 184 9.56 15.69 11.38
C PHE A 184 8.19 15.04 11.65
N LEU A 185 8.14 13.99 12.45
CA LEU A 185 6.88 13.30 12.77
C LEU A 185 5.91 14.23 13.54
N ASN A 186 6.43 15.06 14.44
CA ASN A 186 5.63 16.06 15.14
C ASN A 186 5.04 17.10 14.18
N GLU A 187 5.84 17.58 13.22
CA GLU A 187 5.38 18.55 12.22
C GLU A 187 4.41 17.94 11.20
N VAL A 188 4.57 16.67 10.82
CA VAL A 188 3.56 15.95 10.02
C VAL A 188 2.25 15.85 10.80
N SER A 189 2.28 15.49 12.08
CA SER A 189 1.07 15.41 12.92
C SER A 189 0.38 16.78 13.06
N ARG A 190 1.17 17.86 13.12
CA ARG A 190 0.66 19.24 13.09
C ARG A 190 0.01 19.58 11.75
N PHE A 191 0.60 19.16 10.63
CA PHE A 191 -0.03 19.30 9.31
C PHE A 191 -1.35 18.54 9.24
N GLU A 192 -1.43 17.31 9.77
CA GLU A 192 -2.66 16.51 9.79
C GLU A 192 -3.77 17.12 10.64
N SER A 193 -3.43 17.89 11.68
CA SER A 193 -4.42 18.58 12.51
C SER A 193 -4.83 19.96 11.98
N THR A 194 -3.94 20.65 11.26
CA THR A 194 -4.16 22.06 10.85
C THR A 194 -4.35 22.26 9.35
N GLY A 195 -3.87 21.33 8.52
CA GLY A 195 -3.78 21.46 7.06
C GLY A 195 -2.66 22.42 6.59
N VAL A 196 -1.87 22.99 7.50
CA VAL A 196 -0.85 24.00 7.19
C VAL A 196 0.54 23.38 7.19
N VAL A 197 1.30 23.61 6.11
CA VAL A 197 2.71 23.25 6.01
C VAL A 197 3.53 24.31 6.74
N SER A 198 4.22 23.94 7.81
CA SER A 198 5.07 24.86 8.58
C SER A 198 6.45 25.02 7.90
N PRO A 199 7.19 26.11 8.20
CA PRO A 199 8.58 26.25 7.79
C PRO A 199 9.46 25.10 8.30
N ASP A 200 9.24 24.64 9.53
CA ASP A 200 9.96 23.50 10.10
C ASP A 200 9.69 22.20 9.33
N LEU A 201 8.45 21.94 8.92
CA LEU A 201 8.12 20.78 8.09
C LEU A 201 8.84 20.83 6.73
N GLN A 202 8.92 22.01 6.13
CA GLN A 202 9.62 22.21 4.87
C GLN A 202 11.13 22.03 5.03
N GLU A 203 11.74 22.54 6.11
CA GLU A 203 13.16 22.36 6.39
C GLU A 203 13.51 20.91 6.76
N LEU A 204 12.60 20.18 7.41
CA LEU A 204 12.85 18.79 7.81
C LEU A 204 12.57 17.78 6.69
N GLY A 205 11.49 17.98 5.93
CA GLY A 205 11.01 17.04 4.91
C GLY A 205 11.22 17.48 3.45
N GLY A 206 11.65 18.72 3.22
CA GLY A 206 11.65 19.34 1.88
C GLY A 206 10.24 19.37 1.30
N GLY A 207 10.11 19.04 0.01
CA GLY A 207 8.82 18.87 -0.67
C GLY A 207 8.04 17.59 -0.28
N PHE A 208 8.12 17.11 0.97
CA PHE A 208 7.45 15.88 1.39
C PHE A 208 5.95 15.91 1.12
N ILE A 209 5.25 16.95 1.59
CA ILE A 209 3.79 17.06 1.43
C ILE A 209 3.39 17.11 -0.05
N ASP A 210 4.11 17.86 -0.87
CA ASP A 210 3.81 17.95 -2.31
C ASP A 210 4.01 16.60 -3.00
N ARG A 211 5.13 15.90 -2.73
CA ARG A 211 5.36 14.55 -3.26
C ARG A 211 4.30 13.55 -2.83
N MET A 212 3.84 13.61 -1.57
CA MET A 212 2.78 12.73 -1.08
C MET A 212 1.44 13.06 -1.75
N ARG A 213 1.11 14.34 -1.98
CA ARG A 213 -0.08 14.74 -2.75
C ARG A 213 -0.01 14.25 -4.18
N ASP A 214 1.11 14.46 -4.86
CA ASP A 214 1.30 14.05 -6.25
C ASP A 214 1.26 12.52 -6.42
N ALA A 215 1.64 11.78 -5.39
CA ALA A 215 1.50 10.33 -5.34
C ALA A 215 0.07 9.85 -4.99
N GLY A 216 -0.83 10.75 -4.59
CA GLY A 216 -2.16 10.40 -4.09
C GLY A 216 -2.13 9.75 -2.70
N TRP A 217 -1.07 10.00 -1.92
CA TRP A 217 -0.87 9.47 -0.57
C TRP A 217 -1.30 10.44 0.54
N ILE A 218 -2.00 11.52 0.17
CA ILE A 218 -2.69 12.42 1.08
C ILE A 218 -4.16 12.52 0.69
N SER A 219 -5.05 12.38 1.68
CA SER A 219 -6.50 12.60 1.53
C SER A 219 -6.90 13.82 2.35
N GLY A 220 -7.09 14.96 1.67
CA GLY A 220 -7.27 16.24 2.37
C GLY A 220 -5.97 16.67 3.06
N ASN A 221 -5.93 16.55 4.39
CA ASN A 221 -4.73 16.76 5.20
C ASN A 221 -4.24 15.47 5.89
N ASP A 222 -4.91 14.33 5.69
CA ASP A 222 -4.51 13.04 6.27
C ASP A 222 -3.45 12.36 5.41
N VAL A 223 -2.32 11.98 6.02
CA VAL A 223 -1.22 11.29 5.32
C VAL A 223 -1.41 9.78 5.46
N LEU A 224 -1.63 9.08 4.34
CA LEU A 224 -1.98 7.64 4.34
C LEU A 224 -0.93 6.72 4.98
N LEU A 225 0.32 7.19 5.11
CA LEU A 225 1.42 6.42 5.65
C LEU A 225 1.21 6.15 7.15
N THR A 226 1.40 4.91 7.59
CA THR A 226 1.47 4.57 9.01
C THR A 226 2.70 5.22 9.68
N PRO A 227 2.74 5.34 11.02
CA PRO A 227 3.91 5.88 11.71
C PRO A 227 5.23 5.18 11.34
N ALA A 228 5.23 3.84 11.23
CA ALA A 228 6.40 3.08 10.80
C ALA A 228 6.82 3.42 9.36
N GLN A 229 5.86 3.53 8.44
CA GLN A 229 6.11 3.90 7.04
C GLN A 229 6.68 5.32 6.92
N ARG A 230 6.18 6.28 7.70
CA ARG A 230 6.72 7.65 7.74
C ARG A 230 8.17 7.66 8.22
N ARG A 231 8.49 6.89 9.25
CA ARG A 231 9.86 6.77 9.78
C ARG A 231 10.84 6.27 8.73
N VAL A 232 10.54 5.13 8.10
CA VAL A 232 11.44 4.57 7.08
C VAL A 232 11.53 5.45 5.83
N ALA A 233 10.41 6.05 5.38
CA ALA A 233 10.42 6.98 4.26
C ALA A 233 11.31 8.19 4.54
N PHE A 234 11.22 8.77 5.75
CA PHE A 234 12.11 9.83 6.19
C PHE A 234 13.57 9.37 6.19
N LYS A 235 13.89 8.22 6.80
CA LYS A 235 15.27 7.70 6.85
C LYS A 235 15.89 7.52 5.47
N VAL A 236 15.15 6.95 4.51
CA VAL A 236 15.64 6.74 3.14
C VAL A 236 16.01 8.07 2.48
N VAL A 237 15.11 9.06 2.54
CA VAL A 237 15.36 10.39 1.97
C VAL A 237 16.50 11.09 2.72
N TRP A 238 16.47 11.05 4.05
CA TRP A 238 17.48 11.67 4.90
C TRP A 238 18.87 11.12 4.63
N ASN A 239 19.01 9.80 4.50
CA ASN A 239 20.28 9.16 4.20
C ASN A 239 20.86 9.61 2.86
N ALA A 240 20.02 9.70 1.83
CA ALA A 240 20.43 10.17 0.50
C ALA A 240 20.85 11.65 0.52
N VAL A 241 20.10 12.50 1.22
CA VAL A 241 20.46 13.92 1.40
C VAL A 241 21.77 14.04 2.17
N ALA A 242 21.96 13.27 3.24
CA ALA A 242 23.18 13.26 4.03
C ALA A 242 24.37 12.56 3.34
N GLY A 243 24.17 11.85 2.22
CA GLY A 243 25.24 11.13 1.51
C GLY A 243 25.81 9.95 2.31
N VAL A 244 24.94 9.24 3.05
CA VAL A 244 25.30 8.08 3.90
C VAL A 244 24.56 6.80 3.51
N GLU A 245 23.84 6.80 2.39
CA GLU A 245 23.04 5.68 1.88
C GLU A 245 23.86 4.49 1.37
N GLN A 246 25.19 4.57 1.34
CA GLN A 246 26.08 3.43 1.07
C GLN A 246 26.62 2.80 2.36
N LEU A 247 26.41 3.44 3.51
CA LEU A 247 26.88 2.95 4.80
C LEU A 247 25.85 1.98 5.38
N SER A 248 26.29 0.77 5.70
CA SER A 248 25.42 -0.30 6.25
C SER A 248 24.70 0.12 7.52
N LEU A 249 25.37 0.88 8.40
CA LEU A 249 24.81 1.39 9.65
C LEU A 249 23.57 2.27 9.46
N PHE A 250 23.43 2.91 8.31
CA PHE A 250 22.32 3.81 8.01
C PHE A 250 21.18 3.13 7.26
N GLN A 251 21.39 1.94 6.71
CA GLN A 251 20.36 1.23 5.96
C GLN A 251 19.16 0.91 6.84
N PRO A 252 17.93 1.05 6.34
CA PRO A 252 16.76 0.53 7.01
C PRO A 252 16.88 -0.99 7.20
N THR A 253 16.37 -1.50 8.31
CA THR A 253 16.31 -2.95 8.55
C THR A 253 15.35 -3.63 7.57
N LEU A 254 15.36 -4.96 7.49
CA LEU A 254 14.46 -5.70 6.62
C LEU A 254 12.99 -5.39 6.93
N ASP A 255 12.59 -5.36 8.21
CA ASP A 255 11.21 -5.04 8.60
C ASP A 255 10.81 -3.59 8.27
N GLU A 256 11.74 -2.64 8.38
CA GLU A 256 11.50 -1.27 7.92
C GLU A 256 11.29 -1.22 6.40
N GLN A 257 12.10 -1.97 5.64
CA GLN A 257 11.91 -2.08 4.19
C GLN A 257 10.58 -2.74 3.87
N ARG A 258 10.20 -3.83 4.54
CA ARG A 258 8.90 -4.49 4.40
C ARG A 258 7.75 -3.52 4.68
N ALA A 259 7.86 -2.69 5.72
CA ALA A 259 6.88 -1.63 6.00
C ALA A 259 6.80 -0.59 4.87
N LEU A 260 7.93 -0.13 4.33
CA LEU A 260 7.93 0.81 3.20
C LEU A 260 7.33 0.19 1.93
N TYR A 261 7.70 -1.05 1.61
CA TYR A 261 7.20 -1.71 0.42
C TYR A 261 5.72 -2.12 0.56
N SER A 262 5.21 -2.37 1.77
CA SER A 262 3.78 -2.61 1.97
C SER A 262 2.94 -1.39 1.53
N LEU A 263 3.40 -0.16 1.84
CA LEU A 263 2.80 1.08 1.33
C LEU A 263 2.78 1.09 -0.19
N TYR A 264 3.94 0.85 -0.82
CA TYR A 264 4.07 0.90 -2.28
C TYR A 264 3.15 -0.11 -2.96
N LEU A 265 3.06 -1.33 -2.44
CA LEU A 265 2.21 -2.36 -3.03
C LEU A 265 0.73 -2.06 -2.84
N ALA A 266 0.33 -1.55 -1.67
CA ALA A 266 -1.05 -1.19 -1.37
C ALA A 266 -1.52 0.06 -2.14
N HIS A 267 -0.65 1.05 -2.30
CA HIS A 267 -0.96 2.35 -2.90
C HIS A 267 -0.02 2.67 -4.07
N PRO A 268 -0.07 1.90 -5.18
CA PRO A 268 0.76 2.20 -6.33
C PRO A 268 0.35 3.54 -6.94
N HIS A 269 1.30 4.22 -7.55
CA HIS A 269 1.05 5.43 -8.32
C HIS A 269 1.74 5.35 -9.68
N VAL A 270 1.29 6.18 -10.62
CA VAL A 270 1.95 6.32 -11.92
C VAL A 270 3.35 6.89 -11.70
N ALA A 271 4.36 6.34 -12.39
CA ALA A 271 5.71 6.89 -12.38
C ALA A 271 5.71 8.38 -12.74
N GLU A 272 6.50 9.18 -12.03
CA GLU A 272 6.53 10.64 -12.19
C GLU A 272 6.73 11.07 -13.65
N SER A 273 7.63 10.39 -14.37
CA SER A 273 7.92 10.63 -15.79
C SER A 273 6.72 10.42 -16.73
N GLN A 274 5.67 9.72 -16.30
CA GLN A 274 4.49 9.42 -17.10
C GLN A 274 3.26 10.27 -16.73
N ARG A 275 3.28 10.94 -15.56
CA ARG A 275 2.10 11.63 -15.02
C ARG A 275 1.60 12.73 -15.97
N SER A 276 2.48 13.64 -16.38
CA SER A 276 2.10 14.77 -17.24
C SER A 276 1.56 14.31 -18.61
N ALA A 277 2.07 13.20 -19.15
CA ALA A 277 1.57 12.63 -20.40
C ALA A 277 0.16 12.05 -20.23
N LEU A 278 -0.11 11.34 -19.12
CA LEU A 278 -1.45 10.82 -18.82
C LEU A 278 -2.46 11.94 -18.53
N GLU A 279 -2.05 12.98 -17.80
CA GLU A 279 -2.89 14.15 -17.54
C GLU A 279 -3.27 14.88 -18.83
N ALA A 280 -2.31 15.11 -19.72
CA ALA A 280 -2.57 15.71 -21.03
C ALA A 280 -3.55 14.86 -21.85
N ARG A 281 -3.41 13.53 -21.82
CA ARG A 281 -4.33 12.60 -22.50
C ARG A 281 -5.73 12.63 -21.89
N ARG A 282 -5.84 12.66 -20.55
CA ARG A 282 -7.11 12.81 -19.84
C ARG A 282 -7.80 14.12 -20.22
N ALA A 283 -7.05 15.21 -20.29
CA ALA A 283 -7.56 16.52 -20.69
C ALA A 283 -7.96 16.58 -22.18
N ALA A 284 -7.34 15.76 -23.04
CA ALA A 284 -7.63 15.68 -24.47
C ALA A 284 -8.79 14.75 -24.81
N ALA A 285 -9.09 13.73 -23.99
CA ALA A 285 -10.20 12.80 -24.23
C ALA A 285 -11.55 13.54 -24.27
N ARG A 286 -12.36 13.26 -25.29
CA ARG A 286 -13.69 13.87 -25.50
C ARG A 286 -14.81 12.84 -25.57
N THR A 287 -14.48 11.61 -25.92
CA THR A 287 -15.45 10.51 -26.06
C THR A 287 -15.30 9.47 -24.95
N GLU A 288 -16.36 8.71 -24.69
CA GLU A 288 -16.35 7.62 -23.70
C GLU A 288 -15.24 6.60 -24.01
N GLY A 289 -15.10 6.18 -25.27
CA GLY A 289 -14.06 5.23 -25.67
C GLY A 289 -12.62 5.78 -25.57
N GLU A 290 -12.42 7.09 -25.62
CA GLU A 290 -11.11 7.70 -25.34
C GLU A 290 -10.82 7.72 -23.84
N CYS A 291 -11.81 8.06 -23.02
CA CYS A 291 -11.70 7.99 -21.55
C CYS A 291 -11.37 6.56 -21.11
N ASP A 292 -12.07 5.56 -21.64
CA ASP A 292 -11.82 4.14 -21.33
C ASP A 292 -10.38 3.72 -21.67
N ARG A 293 -9.84 4.19 -22.80
CA ARG A 293 -8.45 3.91 -23.18
C ARG A 293 -7.45 4.57 -22.24
N VAL A 294 -7.71 5.80 -21.81
CA VAL A 294 -6.86 6.49 -20.82
C VAL A 294 -6.87 5.74 -19.50
N ASP A 295 -8.05 5.30 -19.03
CA ASP A 295 -8.18 4.54 -17.78
C ASP A 295 -7.45 3.18 -17.83
N VAL A 296 -7.51 2.48 -18.97
CA VAL A 296 -6.77 1.23 -19.19
C VAL A 296 -5.26 1.47 -19.17
N ASP A 297 -4.78 2.52 -19.83
CA ASP A 297 -3.35 2.86 -19.87
C ASP A 297 -2.84 3.31 -18.49
N GLU A 298 -3.62 4.11 -17.76
CA GLU A 298 -3.30 4.51 -16.39
C GLU A 298 -3.21 3.29 -15.46
N ARG A 299 -4.20 2.38 -15.52
CA ARG A 299 -4.14 1.11 -14.77
C ARG A 299 -2.90 0.30 -15.13
N ARG A 300 -2.56 0.19 -16.41
CA ARG A 300 -1.34 -0.51 -16.84
C ARG A 300 -0.10 0.16 -16.26
N SER A 301 0.02 1.48 -16.32
CA SER A 301 1.15 2.23 -15.75
C SER A 301 1.27 2.03 -14.23
N LEU A 302 0.15 2.04 -13.50
CA LEU A 302 0.11 1.75 -12.07
C LEU A 302 0.67 0.35 -11.74
N GLU A 303 0.20 -0.67 -12.47
CA GLU A 303 0.65 -2.05 -12.23
C GLU A 303 2.11 -2.25 -12.67
N MET A 304 2.57 -1.59 -13.73
CA MET A 304 3.98 -1.67 -14.13
C MET A 304 4.92 -0.98 -13.13
N TRP A 305 4.47 0.11 -12.50
CA TRP A 305 5.19 0.69 -11.36
C TRP A 305 5.21 -0.29 -10.17
N ARG A 306 4.09 -0.97 -9.88
CA ARG A 306 4.04 -2.01 -8.84
C ARG A 306 5.00 -3.18 -9.13
N VAL A 307 5.11 -3.60 -10.39
CA VAL A 307 6.07 -4.64 -10.83
C VAL A 307 7.51 -4.26 -10.49
N ASP A 308 7.93 -3.00 -10.70
CA ASP A 308 9.26 -2.51 -10.29
C ASP A 308 9.47 -2.71 -8.77
N LYS A 309 8.46 -2.35 -7.97
CA LYS A 309 8.54 -2.47 -6.50
C LYS A 309 8.56 -3.92 -6.03
N ILE A 310 7.77 -4.80 -6.65
CA ILE A 310 7.78 -6.24 -6.37
C ILE A 310 9.18 -6.83 -6.63
N LYS A 311 9.82 -6.48 -7.75
CA LYS A 311 11.16 -6.99 -8.07
C LYS A 311 12.20 -6.51 -7.06
N LYS A 312 12.14 -5.23 -6.68
CA LYS A 312 13.06 -4.67 -5.68
C LYS A 312 12.87 -5.32 -4.32
N LEU A 313 11.62 -5.50 -3.87
CA LEU A 313 11.33 -6.20 -2.63
C LEU A 313 11.85 -7.64 -2.67
N GLY A 314 11.60 -8.39 -3.74
CA GLY A 314 12.10 -9.77 -3.88
C GLY A 314 13.62 -9.90 -3.88
N ALA A 315 14.35 -8.86 -4.31
CA ALA A 315 15.81 -8.82 -4.22
C ALA A 315 16.31 -8.54 -2.78
N LEU A 316 15.52 -7.84 -1.98
CA LEU A 316 15.81 -7.50 -0.58
C LEU A 316 15.35 -8.60 0.38
N ASP A 317 14.23 -9.24 0.06
CA ASP A 317 13.53 -10.24 0.87
C ASP A 317 13.29 -11.52 0.04
N PRO A 318 14.20 -12.51 0.12
CA PRO A 318 14.03 -13.78 -0.59
C PRO A 318 12.81 -14.59 -0.16
N GLU A 319 12.23 -14.33 1.02
CA GLU A 319 11.04 -15.01 1.51
C GLU A 319 9.75 -14.46 0.88
N TYR A 320 9.81 -13.25 0.31
CA TYR A 320 8.67 -12.63 -0.34
C TYR A 320 8.26 -13.43 -1.60
N PRO A 321 6.96 -13.77 -1.79
CA PRO A 321 6.48 -14.61 -2.89
C PRO A 321 6.47 -13.88 -4.25
N THR A 322 7.67 -13.55 -4.74
CA THR A 322 7.91 -12.61 -5.84
C THR A 322 7.26 -13.07 -7.14
N ALA A 323 7.44 -14.33 -7.53
CA ALA A 323 6.86 -14.85 -8.78
C ALA A 323 5.31 -14.85 -8.74
N PHE A 324 4.72 -15.17 -7.59
CA PHE A 324 3.27 -15.07 -7.42
C PHE A 324 2.78 -13.62 -7.53
N ALA A 325 3.44 -12.70 -6.81
CA ALA A 325 3.12 -11.27 -6.83
C ALA A 325 3.23 -10.66 -8.24
N LEU A 326 4.28 -11.00 -8.99
CA LEU A 326 4.45 -10.60 -10.39
C LEU A 326 3.32 -11.13 -11.28
N GLY A 327 2.93 -12.39 -11.10
CA GLY A 327 1.81 -13.00 -11.81
C GLY A 327 0.51 -12.20 -11.66
N VAL A 328 0.21 -11.75 -10.43
CA VAL A 328 -0.95 -10.90 -10.13
C VAL A 328 -0.84 -9.53 -10.81
N ALA A 329 0.29 -8.84 -10.65
CA ALA A 329 0.48 -7.50 -11.19
C ALA A 329 0.43 -7.49 -12.74
N TYR A 330 1.08 -8.46 -13.39
CA TYR A 330 1.02 -8.60 -14.85
C TYR A 330 -0.40 -8.91 -15.36
N TYR A 331 -1.16 -9.76 -14.65
CA TYR A 331 -2.56 -10.00 -15.00
C TYR A 331 -3.37 -8.70 -14.97
N ARG A 332 -3.22 -7.91 -13.91
CA ARG A 332 -3.92 -6.62 -13.72
C ARG A 332 -3.49 -5.57 -14.75
N ALA A 333 -2.27 -5.66 -15.26
CA ALA A 333 -1.74 -4.82 -16.35
C ALA A 333 -2.22 -5.24 -17.76
N GLY A 334 -2.94 -6.36 -17.89
CA GLY A 334 -3.32 -6.97 -19.17
C GLY A 334 -2.16 -7.68 -19.89
N ARG A 335 -1.08 -8.00 -19.17
CA ARG A 335 0.11 -8.72 -19.66
C ARG A 335 0.00 -10.20 -19.32
N TYR A 336 -0.98 -10.87 -19.93
CA TYR A 336 -1.33 -12.25 -19.57
C TYR A 336 -0.22 -13.26 -19.92
N ASP A 337 0.58 -12.99 -20.94
CA ASP A 337 1.80 -13.72 -21.31
C ASP A 337 2.77 -13.83 -20.12
N LEU A 338 3.16 -12.68 -19.57
CA LEU A 338 4.08 -12.60 -18.42
C LEU A 338 3.44 -13.11 -17.14
N SER A 339 2.12 -12.94 -16.99
CA SER A 339 1.36 -13.47 -15.86
C SER A 339 1.41 -15.01 -15.83
N ILE A 340 1.17 -15.66 -16.97
CA ILE A 340 1.22 -17.11 -17.14
C ILE A 340 2.62 -17.64 -16.77
N GLU A 341 3.67 -17.01 -17.30
CA GLU A 341 5.06 -17.40 -17.01
C GLU A 341 5.37 -17.29 -15.51
N SER A 342 4.98 -16.17 -14.89
CA SER A 342 5.23 -15.92 -13.46
C SER A 342 4.51 -16.94 -12.56
N PHE A 343 3.24 -17.26 -12.84
CA PHE A 343 2.51 -18.28 -12.07
C PHE A 343 3.06 -19.70 -12.29
N ARG A 344 3.49 -20.04 -13.51
CA ARG A 344 4.15 -21.33 -13.78
C ARG A 344 5.46 -21.46 -13.01
N SER A 345 6.27 -20.40 -13.02
CA SER A 345 7.53 -20.35 -12.26
C SER A 345 7.27 -20.54 -10.76
N TRP A 346 6.28 -19.85 -10.18
CA TRP A 346 5.87 -20.06 -8.79
C TRP A 346 5.47 -21.52 -8.51
N LEU A 347 4.60 -22.11 -9.34
CA LEU A 347 4.12 -23.48 -9.14
C LEU A 347 5.22 -24.54 -9.31
N SER A 348 6.21 -24.28 -10.16
CA SER A 348 7.36 -25.19 -10.32
C SER A 348 8.28 -25.21 -9.09
N THR A 349 8.38 -24.07 -8.38
CA THR A 349 9.27 -23.92 -7.22
C THR A 349 8.54 -24.21 -5.90
N HIS A 350 7.23 -23.98 -5.87
CA HIS A 350 6.38 -24.11 -4.68
C HIS A 350 5.10 -24.90 -5.01
N PRO A 351 5.21 -26.19 -5.39
CA PRO A 351 4.05 -26.98 -5.82
C PRO A 351 2.96 -27.08 -4.74
N ASP A 352 3.36 -27.10 -3.47
CA ASP A 352 2.48 -27.21 -2.30
C ASP A 352 2.60 -26.00 -1.34
N GLY A 353 3.12 -24.87 -1.81
CA GLY A 353 3.32 -23.66 -1.00
C GLY A 353 2.04 -22.92 -0.62
N PRO A 354 2.11 -21.90 0.27
CA PRO A 354 0.94 -21.19 0.81
C PRO A 354 0.04 -20.51 -0.25
N TYR A 355 0.56 -20.30 -1.46
CA TYR A 355 -0.16 -19.71 -2.59
C TYR A 355 -0.43 -20.67 -3.75
N ALA A 356 -0.07 -21.96 -3.65
CA ALA A 356 -0.13 -22.90 -4.78
C ALA A 356 -1.54 -23.00 -5.40
N LEU A 357 -2.57 -23.25 -4.58
CA LEU A 357 -3.94 -23.36 -5.08
C LEU A 357 -4.44 -22.04 -5.70
N ARG A 358 -4.08 -20.89 -5.12
CA ARG A 358 -4.43 -19.57 -5.71
C ARG A 358 -3.70 -19.36 -7.03
N ALA A 359 -2.43 -19.72 -7.12
CA ALA A 359 -1.64 -19.60 -8.33
C ALA A 359 -2.21 -20.46 -9.47
N GLN A 360 -2.67 -21.68 -9.19
CA GLN A 360 -3.35 -22.52 -10.18
C GLN A 360 -4.64 -21.87 -10.70
N ASN A 361 -5.45 -21.31 -9.80
CA ASN A 361 -6.69 -20.61 -10.14
C ASN A 361 -6.42 -19.38 -11.03
N HIS A 362 -5.41 -18.59 -10.68
CA HIS A 362 -5.02 -17.38 -11.42
C HIS A 362 -4.37 -17.70 -12.76
N LEU A 363 -3.54 -18.74 -12.83
CA LEU A 363 -2.98 -19.26 -14.07
C LEU A 363 -4.10 -19.67 -15.04
N ARG A 364 -5.11 -20.39 -14.55
CA ARG A 364 -6.27 -20.78 -15.37
C ARG A 364 -7.02 -19.55 -15.88
N ALA A 365 -7.19 -18.52 -15.05
CA ALA A 365 -7.80 -17.26 -15.46
C ALA A 365 -6.97 -16.54 -16.53
N ALA A 366 -5.65 -16.49 -16.38
CA ALA A 366 -4.75 -15.86 -17.35
C ALA A 366 -4.79 -16.57 -18.72
N VAL A 367 -4.73 -17.90 -18.74
CA VAL A 367 -4.84 -18.70 -19.97
C VAL A 367 -6.20 -18.51 -20.64
N THR A 368 -7.29 -18.48 -19.86
CA THR A 368 -8.64 -18.32 -20.41
C THR A 368 -8.80 -16.97 -21.12
N VAL A 369 -8.21 -15.89 -20.58
CA VAL A 369 -8.30 -14.55 -21.17
C VAL A 369 -7.32 -14.36 -22.32
N TYR A 370 -6.10 -14.92 -22.23
CA TYR A 370 -5.11 -14.82 -23.30
C TYR A 370 -5.54 -15.56 -24.58
N GLY A 371 -6.33 -16.63 -24.43
CA GLY A 371 -6.75 -17.50 -25.52
C GLY A 371 -5.86 -18.73 -25.68
N PRO A 372 -6.28 -19.74 -26.46
CA PRO A 372 -5.41 -20.87 -26.80
C PRO A 372 -4.21 -20.37 -27.61
N LEU A 373 -3.00 -20.69 -27.13
CA LEU A 373 -1.73 -20.47 -27.84
C LEU A 373 -1.70 -21.17 -29.19
#